data_AF-A0A659UWT6-F1
#
_entry.id   AF-A0A659UWT6-F1
#
_cell.length_a   1.000
_cell.length_b   1.000
_cell.length_c   1.000
_cell.angle_alpha   90.00
_cell.angle_beta   90.00
_cell.angle_gamma   90.00
#
_symmetry.space_group_name_H-M   'P 1'
#
loop_
_entity.id
_entity.type
_entity.pdbx_description
1 polymer ?
#
loop_
_entity_poly.entity_id
_entity_poly.type
_entity_poly.pdbx_seq_one_letter_code
_entity_poly.pdbx_strand_id
1 'polypeptide(L)'
;MYVVEPVDKTRPYGVNHGPLGTPVISLPPWTRAILDPAVPDEEGNFDHYQPSTPGFEAAHAFGCARFTLDVWERYIGQPLTWHFHDHYDRLEISILPGWDNAQYGYGFLELGSQFVKDGRTLPFSLDFDIIVHEVGHAFVYSVLGIPDPGAEFPEYLGFQEAFSDCVSLIA
;
A
#
# COMPACT_ATOMS: atom_id res chain seq x y z
N MET A 1 4.01 -0.67 10.35
CA MET A 1 3.71 -1.29 9.05
C MET A 1 4.39 -2.64 8.97
N TYR A 2 3.94 -3.54 8.12
CA TYR A 2 4.59 -4.81 7.80
C TYR A 2 4.19 -5.24 6.38
N VAL A 3 4.99 -6.10 5.75
CA VAL A 3 4.72 -6.57 4.38
C VAL A 3 4.28 -8.02 4.41
N VAL A 4 3.32 -8.36 3.56
CA VAL A 4 2.87 -9.73 3.31
C VAL A 4 2.91 -10.02 1.81
N GLU A 5 3.43 -11.19 1.48
CA GLU A 5 3.34 -11.80 0.16
C GLU A 5 2.38 -12.99 0.26
N PRO A 6 1.06 -12.76 0.13
CA PRO A 6 0.04 -13.75 0.42
C PRO A 6 0.03 -14.89 -0.62
N VAL A 7 0.00 -16.13 -0.12
CA VAL A 7 -0.16 -17.32 -0.95
C VAL A 7 -1.65 -17.51 -1.31
N ASP A 8 -1.94 -17.79 -2.58
CA ASP A 8 -3.29 -18.03 -3.12
C ASP A 8 -4.29 -16.88 -2.97
N LYS A 9 -3.84 -15.67 -2.63
CA LYS A 9 -4.70 -14.48 -2.71
C LYS A 9 -4.92 -14.14 -4.18
N THR A 10 -6.18 -14.08 -4.58
CA THR A 10 -6.60 -13.87 -5.98
C THR A 10 -7.41 -12.60 -6.17
N ARG A 11 -7.72 -11.91 -5.08
CA ARG A 11 -8.57 -10.74 -5.07
C ARG A 11 -7.97 -9.68 -4.16
N PRO A 12 -8.06 -8.41 -4.54
CA PRO A 12 -7.59 -7.31 -3.71
C PRO A 12 -8.47 -7.17 -2.46
N TYR A 13 -7.95 -6.42 -1.48
CA TYR A 13 -8.77 -5.88 -0.42
C TYR A 13 -9.79 -4.86 -0.96
N GLY A 14 -10.80 -4.56 -0.15
CA GLY A 14 -11.94 -3.73 -0.52
C GLY A 14 -13.18 -4.54 -0.90
N VAL A 15 -14.07 -3.90 -1.65
CA VAL A 15 -15.37 -4.48 -2.05
C VAL A 15 -15.17 -5.46 -3.19
N ASN A 16 -15.44 -6.73 -2.92
CA ASN A 16 -15.42 -7.81 -3.89
C ASN A 16 -16.83 -8.33 -4.14
N HIS A 17 -17.04 -9.08 -5.23
CA HIS A 17 -18.33 -9.72 -5.52
C HIS A 17 -18.25 -11.24 -5.42
N GLY A 18 -19.14 -11.84 -4.62
CA GLY A 18 -19.28 -13.28 -4.51
C GLY A 18 -19.87 -13.92 -5.78
N PRO A 19 -19.99 -15.26 -5.84
CA PRO A 19 -20.52 -15.97 -7.02
C PRO A 19 -21.95 -15.55 -7.43
N LEU A 20 -22.73 -15.01 -6.49
CA LEU A 20 -24.09 -14.52 -6.71
C LEU A 20 -24.16 -12.98 -6.90
N GLY A 21 -23.02 -12.31 -7.07
CA GLY A 21 -22.93 -10.85 -7.20
C GLY A 21 -23.04 -10.06 -5.89
N THR A 22 -23.30 -10.73 -4.76
CA THR A 22 -23.37 -10.10 -3.43
C THR A 22 -22.03 -9.45 -3.07
N PRO A 23 -22.03 -8.18 -2.60
CA PRO A 23 -20.80 -7.54 -2.16
C PRO A 23 -20.26 -8.22 -0.90
N VAL A 24 -18.95 -8.45 -0.89
CA VAL A 24 -18.17 -9.01 0.22
C VAL A 24 -17.01 -8.06 0.45
N ILE A 25 -16.90 -7.53 1.67
CA ILE A 25 -15.79 -6.68 2.06
C ILE A 25 -14.64 -7.59 2.52
N SER A 26 -13.48 -7.43 1.91
CA SER A 26 -12.22 -8.05 2.35
C SER A 26 -11.34 -6.95 2.92
N LEU A 27 -10.88 -7.12 4.17
CA LEU A 27 -9.99 -6.17 4.84
C LEU A 27 -8.83 -6.94 5.51
N PRO A 28 -7.71 -6.27 5.80
CA PRO A 28 -6.62 -6.86 6.58
C PRO A 28 -7.08 -7.30 7.98
N PRO A 29 -6.28 -8.13 8.67
CA PRO A 29 -5.03 -8.72 8.19
C PRO A 29 -5.25 -9.94 7.26
N TRP A 30 -4.28 -10.24 6.40
CA TRP A 30 -4.23 -11.53 5.71
C TRP A 30 -3.92 -12.63 6.73
N THR A 31 -4.84 -13.59 6.90
CA THR A 31 -4.75 -14.62 7.94
C THR A 31 -4.36 -16.00 7.41
N ARG A 32 -4.09 -16.13 6.11
CA ARG A 32 -3.67 -17.40 5.49
C ARG A 32 -2.16 -17.42 5.27
N ALA A 33 -1.69 -18.45 4.55
CA ALA A 33 -0.28 -18.61 4.24
C ALA A 33 0.28 -17.38 3.50
N ILE A 34 1.53 -17.07 3.83
CA ILE A 34 2.37 -16.03 3.22
C ILE A 34 3.71 -16.67 2.83
N LEU A 35 4.43 -16.07 1.90
CA LEU A 35 5.85 -16.38 1.69
C LEU A 35 6.67 -15.92 2.91
N ASP A 36 7.91 -16.39 3.01
CA ASP A 36 8.83 -15.99 4.07
C ASP A 36 8.98 -14.46 4.06
N PRO A 37 8.65 -13.75 5.15
CA PRO A 37 8.75 -12.30 5.18
C PRO A 37 10.18 -11.82 4.99
N ALA A 38 10.34 -10.65 4.37
CA ALA A 38 11.61 -9.94 4.43
C ALA A 38 11.93 -9.58 5.89
N VAL A 39 13.12 -9.93 6.35
CA VAL A 39 13.59 -9.68 7.71
C VAL A 39 14.77 -8.73 7.69
N PRO A 40 14.85 -7.76 8.61
CA PRO A 40 16.02 -6.91 8.71
C PRO A 40 17.21 -7.68 9.29
N ASP A 41 18.42 -7.15 9.09
CA ASP A 41 19.62 -7.56 9.82
C ASP A 41 19.60 -7.09 11.30
N GLU A 42 20.70 -7.32 12.02
CA GLU A 42 20.83 -6.97 13.44
C GLU A 42 20.76 -5.45 13.68
N GLU A 43 21.09 -4.64 12.67
CA GLU A 43 21.06 -3.19 12.68
C GLU A 43 19.72 -2.61 12.20
N GLY A 44 18.81 -3.44 11.69
CA GLY A 44 17.51 -3.02 11.18
C GLY A 44 17.47 -2.75 9.66
N ASN A 45 18.54 -3.07 8.92
CA ASN A 45 18.65 -2.82 7.48
C ASN A 45 18.19 -4.01 6.64
N PHE A 46 17.83 -3.71 5.38
CA PHE A 46 17.41 -4.69 4.37
C PHE A 46 18.35 -4.72 3.15
N ASP A 47 19.54 -4.12 3.24
CA ASP A 47 20.50 -3.97 2.13
C ASP A 47 21.16 -5.30 1.70
N HIS A 48 21.00 -6.36 2.49
CA HIS A 48 21.41 -7.71 2.13
C HIS A 48 20.50 -8.35 1.06
N TYR A 49 19.28 -7.85 0.85
CA TYR A 49 18.45 -8.28 -0.28
C TYR A 49 18.96 -7.65 -1.58
N GLN A 50 19.16 -8.47 -2.60
CA GLN A 50 19.59 -8.02 -3.92
C GLN A 50 18.40 -8.03 -4.90
N PRO A 51 18.36 -7.16 -5.92
CA PRO A 51 17.32 -7.21 -6.94
C PRO A 51 17.13 -8.62 -7.50
N SER A 52 15.87 -9.03 -7.68
CA SER A 52 15.47 -10.40 -8.11
C SER A 52 15.69 -11.51 -7.09
N THR A 53 16.12 -11.22 -5.84
CA THR A 53 16.15 -12.22 -4.76
C THR A 53 14.81 -12.25 -4.02
N PRO A 54 14.37 -13.42 -3.50
CA PRO A 54 13.18 -13.49 -2.66
C PRO A 54 13.29 -12.52 -1.48
N GLY A 55 12.20 -11.79 -1.20
CA GLY A 55 12.15 -10.77 -0.16
C GLY A 55 12.60 -9.36 -0.59
N PHE A 56 13.26 -9.20 -1.75
CA PHE A 56 13.68 -7.87 -2.21
C PHE A 56 12.48 -6.93 -2.47
N GLU A 57 11.42 -7.41 -3.12
CA GLU A 57 10.22 -6.58 -3.37
C GLU A 57 9.55 -6.15 -2.06
N ALA A 58 9.48 -7.05 -1.08
CA ALA A 58 8.94 -6.74 0.23
C ALA A 58 9.80 -5.72 0.99
N ALA A 59 11.12 -5.90 1.00
CA ALA A 59 12.05 -4.93 1.55
C ALA A 59 11.93 -3.55 0.88
N HIS A 60 11.86 -3.53 -0.46
CA HIS A 60 11.71 -2.31 -1.25
C HIS A 60 10.39 -1.59 -0.93
N ALA A 61 9.26 -2.30 -0.97
CA ALA A 61 7.95 -1.73 -0.66
C ALA A 61 7.89 -1.15 0.77
N PHE A 62 8.43 -1.87 1.75
CA PHE A 62 8.54 -1.37 3.13
C PHE A 62 9.41 -0.11 3.20
N GLY A 63 10.59 -0.15 2.57
CA GLY A 63 11.54 0.96 2.57
C GLY A 63 10.96 2.22 1.94
N CYS A 64 10.33 2.11 0.78
CA CYS A 64 9.65 3.22 0.10
C CYS A 64 8.57 3.83 1.00
N ALA A 65 7.68 3.00 1.56
CA ALA A 65 6.61 3.50 2.42
C ALA A 65 7.15 4.18 3.69
N ARG A 66 8.17 3.61 4.34
CA ARG A 66 8.78 4.20 5.55
C ARG A 66 9.50 5.50 5.24
N PHE A 67 10.24 5.55 4.14
CA PHE A 67 10.95 6.73 3.69
C PHE A 67 9.98 7.89 3.39
N THR A 68 8.88 7.63 2.67
CA THR A 68 7.83 8.62 2.43
C THR A 68 7.25 9.18 3.73
N LEU A 69 6.98 8.31 4.71
CA LEU A 69 6.52 8.75 6.02
C LEU A 69 7.56 9.63 6.71
N ASP A 70 8.84 9.25 6.71
CA ASP A 70 9.92 10.03 7.33
C ASP A 70 10.01 11.46 6.74
N VAL A 71 9.94 11.57 5.41
CA VAL A 71 9.99 12.86 4.70
C VAL A 71 8.81 13.74 5.09
N TRP A 72 7.59 13.20 5.03
CA TRP A 72 6.38 13.99 5.22
C TRP A 72 6.04 14.26 6.69
N GLU A 73 6.31 13.32 7.60
CA GLU A 73 6.23 13.54 9.05
C GLU A 73 7.18 14.68 9.49
N ARG A 74 8.34 14.80 8.82
CA ARG A 74 9.25 15.93 9.03
C ARG A 74 8.69 17.26 8.50
N TYR A 75 8.03 17.26 7.35
CA TYR A 75 7.39 18.47 6.82
C TYR A 75 6.23 18.96 7.70
N ILE A 76 5.41 18.05 8.24
CA ILE A 76 4.27 18.41 9.11
C ILE A 76 4.69 18.61 10.58
N GLY A 77 5.89 18.16 10.97
CA GLY A 77 6.46 18.34 12.31
C GLY A 77 5.92 17.39 13.38
N GLN A 78 5.23 16.31 12.99
CA GLN A 78 4.68 15.32 13.91
C GLN A 78 4.53 13.94 13.23
N PRO A 79 4.56 12.84 14.00
CA PRO A 79 4.23 11.51 13.47
C PRO A 79 2.79 11.43 12.96
N LEU A 80 2.56 10.65 11.91
CA LEU A 80 1.24 10.40 11.37
C LEU A 80 0.49 9.40 12.25
N THR A 81 -0.69 9.77 12.72
CA THR A 81 -1.61 8.82 13.38
C THR A 81 -2.50 8.21 12.32
N TRP A 82 -2.45 6.89 12.15
CA TRP A 82 -3.26 6.20 11.15
C TRP A 82 -4.76 6.44 11.37
N HIS A 83 -5.48 6.79 10.31
CA HIS A 83 -6.94 6.93 10.33
C HIS A 83 -7.68 5.62 10.73
N PHE A 84 -6.99 4.49 10.75
CA PHE A 84 -7.50 3.17 11.15
C PHE A 84 -7.00 2.67 12.51
N HIS A 85 -6.30 3.50 13.29
CA HIS A 85 -5.62 3.07 14.52
C HIS A 85 -6.54 2.43 15.58
N ASP A 86 -7.83 2.72 15.57
CA ASP A 86 -8.82 2.09 16.47
C ASP A 86 -9.09 0.61 16.15
N HIS A 87 -8.78 0.17 14.92
CA HIS A 87 -9.07 -1.20 14.45
C HIS A 87 -7.81 -2.01 14.13
N TYR A 88 -6.72 -1.35 13.72
CA TYR A 88 -5.47 -2.01 13.37
C TYR A 88 -4.25 -1.27 13.94
N ASP A 89 -3.33 -2.02 14.55
CA ASP A 89 -2.11 -1.46 15.13
C ASP A 89 -1.10 -0.98 14.06
N ARG A 90 -1.16 -1.57 12.86
CA ARG A 90 -0.14 -1.39 11.82
C ARG A 90 -0.77 -1.52 10.43
N LEU A 91 -0.31 -0.69 9.49
CA LEU A 91 -0.57 -0.87 8.05
C LEU A 91 -0.03 -2.21 7.56
N GLU A 92 -0.86 -2.99 6.87
CA GLU A 92 -0.44 -4.16 6.09
C GLU A 92 -0.13 -3.75 4.65
N ILE A 93 1.09 -4.01 4.18
CA ILE A 93 1.49 -3.83 2.79
C ILE A 93 1.38 -5.20 2.10
N SER A 94 0.44 -5.37 1.19
CA SER A 94 0.16 -6.65 0.53
C SER A 94 0.63 -6.63 -0.93
N ILE A 95 1.55 -7.53 -1.30
CA ILE A 95 2.00 -7.67 -2.70
C ILE A 95 1.10 -8.70 -3.40
N LEU A 96 0.33 -8.28 -4.41
CA LEU A 96 -0.63 -9.09 -5.15
C LEU A 96 -0.29 -9.07 -6.66
N PRO A 97 0.75 -9.79 -7.12
CA PRO A 97 1.31 -9.59 -8.47
C PRO A 97 0.32 -9.82 -9.62
N GLY A 98 -0.74 -10.62 -9.40
CA GLY A 98 -1.75 -10.94 -10.39
C GLY A 98 -2.84 -9.88 -10.61
N TRP A 99 -2.73 -8.71 -9.98
CA TRP A 99 -3.74 -7.64 -10.04
C TRP A 99 -3.19 -6.40 -10.74
N ASP A 100 -3.92 -5.84 -11.71
CA ASP A 100 -3.49 -4.69 -12.52
C ASP A 100 -3.92 -3.35 -11.87
N ASN A 101 -3.48 -3.14 -10.62
CA ASN A 101 -3.64 -1.87 -9.92
C ASN A 101 -2.75 -1.79 -8.67
N ALA A 102 -2.65 -0.59 -8.08
CA ALA A 102 -2.26 -0.39 -6.70
C ALA A 102 -3.41 0.33 -5.97
N GLN A 103 -3.45 0.24 -4.64
CA GLN A 103 -4.40 1.01 -3.84
C GLN A 103 -3.95 1.16 -2.39
N TYR A 104 -4.41 2.24 -1.78
CA TYR A 104 -4.44 2.43 -0.34
C TYR A 104 -5.88 2.39 0.20
N GLY A 105 -6.07 1.75 1.34
CA GLY A 105 -7.37 1.67 1.98
C GLY A 105 -7.29 1.53 3.50
N TYR A 106 -8.42 1.18 4.11
CA TYR A 106 -8.56 1.12 5.57
C TYR A 106 -7.75 -0.04 6.16
N GLY A 107 -6.51 0.26 6.57
CA GLY A 107 -5.57 -0.68 7.19
C GLY A 107 -4.58 -1.33 6.23
N PHE A 108 -4.63 -1.03 4.93
CA PHE A 108 -3.79 -1.69 3.93
C PHE A 108 -3.27 -0.76 2.84
N LEU A 109 -2.11 -1.12 2.31
CA LEU A 109 -1.57 -0.69 1.02
C LEU A 109 -1.38 -1.96 0.20
N GLU A 110 -1.90 -2.01 -1.02
CA GLU A 110 -1.87 -3.21 -1.85
C GLU A 110 -1.27 -2.92 -3.21
N LEU A 111 -0.29 -3.72 -3.60
CA LEU A 111 0.57 -3.47 -4.76
C LEU A 111 0.44 -4.62 -5.75
N GLY A 112 -0.13 -4.32 -6.91
CA GLY A 112 -0.22 -5.25 -8.02
C GLY A 112 0.95 -5.15 -9.00
N SER A 113 0.65 -5.42 -10.27
CA SER A 113 1.59 -5.26 -11.39
C SER A 113 0.88 -4.80 -12.65
N GLN A 114 1.59 -4.03 -13.48
CA GLN A 114 1.13 -3.74 -14.83
C GLN A 114 1.44 -4.92 -15.78
N PHE A 115 0.46 -5.31 -16.59
CA PHE A 115 0.65 -6.31 -17.65
C PHE A 115 0.82 -5.64 -19.02
N VAL A 116 2.03 -5.68 -19.56
CA VAL A 116 2.37 -5.03 -20.82
C VAL A 116 2.03 -5.93 -22.01
N LYS A 117 1.67 -5.35 -23.15
CA LYS A 117 1.31 -6.07 -24.39
C LYS A 117 2.37 -7.05 -24.91
N ASP A 118 3.64 -6.83 -24.56
CA ASP A 118 4.76 -7.71 -24.92
C ASP A 118 4.94 -8.91 -23.98
N GLY A 119 4.03 -9.08 -23.00
CA GLY A 119 4.03 -10.18 -22.04
C GLY A 119 4.85 -9.92 -20.78
N ARG A 120 5.51 -8.76 -20.66
CA ARG A 120 6.20 -8.38 -19.41
C ARG A 120 5.20 -8.02 -18.31
N THR A 121 5.56 -8.37 -17.09
CA THR A 121 4.90 -7.93 -15.87
C THR A 121 5.81 -6.90 -15.20
N LEU A 122 5.30 -5.72 -14.88
CA LEU A 122 6.02 -4.66 -14.19
C LEU A 122 5.44 -4.53 -12.77
N PRO A 123 6.12 -5.06 -11.74
CA PRO A 123 5.61 -5.03 -10.37
C PRO A 123 5.55 -3.60 -9.83
N PHE A 124 4.40 -3.18 -9.31
CA PHE A 124 4.27 -1.88 -8.63
C PHE A 124 5.01 -1.85 -7.30
N SER A 125 5.31 -3.03 -6.73
CA SER A 125 6.23 -3.20 -5.60
C SER A 125 7.65 -2.71 -5.86
N LEU A 126 8.04 -2.53 -7.12
CA LEU A 126 9.35 -2.04 -7.55
C LEU A 126 9.30 -0.61 -8.12
N ASP A 127 8.13 0.05 -8.05
CA ASP A 127 7.95 1.42 -8.52
C ASP A 127 7.79 2.36 -7.32
N PHE A 128 8.82 3.17 -7.08
CA PHE A 128 8.84 4.11 -5.96
C PHE A 128 7.67 5.10 -6.03
N ASP A 129 7.43 5.70 -7.20
CA ASP A 129 6.46 6.77 -7.38
C ASP A 129 5.03 6.26 -7.11
N ILE A 130 4.73 5.02 -7.55
CA ILE A 130 3.44 4.38 -7.26
C ILE A 130 3.28 4.11 -5.77
N ILE A 131 4.28 3.53 -5.10
CA ILE A 131 4.20 3.29 -3.66
C ILE A 131 4.00 4.60 -2.89
N VAL A 132 4.74 5.64 -3.27
CA VAL A 132 4.66 6.96 -2.62
C VAL A 132 3.30 7.62 -2.88
N HIS A 133 2.77 7.51 -4.09
CA HIS A 133 1.41 7.96 -4.43
C HIS A 133 0.39 7.30 -3.48
N GLU A 134 0.41 5.98 -3.33
CA GLU A 134 -0.53 5.28 -2.45
C GLU A 134 -0.38 5.71 -0.97
N VAL A 135 0.85 5.91 -0.51
CA VAL A 135 1.10 6.44 0.84
C VAL A 135 0.59 7.89 0.98
N GLY A 136 0.51 8.66 -0.11
CA GLY A 136 -0.12 9.98 -0.14
C GLY A 136 -1.56 9.98 0.35
N HIS A 137 -2.35 8.96 0.02
CA HIS A 137 -3.72 8.81 0.55
C HIS A 137 -3.73 8.62 2.07
N ALA A 138 -2.71 7.97 2.65
CA ALA A 138 -2.58 7.85 4.10
C ALA A 138 -2.52 9.21 4.79
N PHE A 139 -1.80 10.16 4.21
CA PHE A 139 -1.70 11.53 4.72
C PHE A 139 -3.02 12.26 4.63
N VAL A 140 -3.68 12.23 3.48
CA VAL A 140 -4.99 12.85 3.29
C VAL A 140 -5.97 12.34 4.34
N TYR A 141 -6.11 11.02 4.48
CA TYR A 141 -7.08 10.43 5.41
C TYR A 141 -6.74 10.67 6.88
N SER A 142 -5.45 10.72 7.22
CA SER A 142 -5.03 10.92 8.61
C SER A 142 -5.08 12.38 9.05
N VAL A 143 -4.88 13.33 8.13
CA VAL A 143 -4.86 14.77 8.43
C VAL A 143 -6.22 15.44 8.20
N LEU A 144 -6.90 15.09 7.11
CA LEU A 144 -8.19 15.70 6.73
C LEU A 144 -9.39 14.85 7.12
N GLY A 145 -9.17 13.56 7.42
CA GLY A 145 -10.23 12.60 7.68
C GLY A 145 -10.76 11.93 6.41
N ILE A 146 -11.72 11.03 6.58
CA ILE A 146 -12.42 10.35 5.49
C ILE A 146 -13.87 10.85 5.49
N PRO A 147 -14.42 11.29 4.34
CA PRO A 147 -15.83 11.63 4.23
C PRO A 147 -16.73 10.45 4.56
N ASP A 148 -17.93 10.73 5.08
CA ASP A 148 -18.96 9.70 5.22
C ASP A 148 -19.26 9.07 3.84
N PRO A 149 -19.48 7.75 3.75
CA PRO A 149 -19.79 7.10 2.49
C PRO A 149 -21.00 7.73 1.78
N GLY A 150 -20.83 8.14 0.52
CA GLY A 150 -21.84 8.82 -0.28
C GLY A 150 -21.89 10.34 -0.07
N ALA A 151 -21.03 10.90 0.79
CA ALA A 151 -20.86 12.33 0.99
C ALA A 151 -19.59 12.88 0.31
N GLU A 152 -18.84 12.03 -0.42
CA GLU A 152 -17.69 12.44 -1.20
C GLU A 152 -18.08 13.37 -2.36
N PHE A 153 -17.44 14.54 -2.41
CA PHE A 153 -17.52 15.44 -3.56
C PHE A 153 -16.50 15.01 -4.63
N PRO A 154 -16.83 15.09 -5.93
CA PRO A 154 -15.88 14.80 -7.00
C PRO A 154 -14.58 15.61 -6.89
N GLU A 155 -14.65 16.84 -6.38
CA GLU A 155 -13.50 17.71 -6.14
C GLU A 155 -12.60 17.19 -5.03
N TYR A 156 -13.16 16.56 -3.99
CA TYR A 156 -12.39 15.90 -2.94
C TYR A 156 -11.64 14.69 -3.50
N LEU A 157 -12.30 13.90 -4.36
CA LEU A 157 -11.66 12.78 -5.05
C LEU A 157 -10.52 13.25 -5.96
N GLY A 158 -10.75 14.28 -6.77
CA GLY A 158 -9.67 14.86 -7.60
C GLY A 158 -8.52 15.43 -6.76
N PHE A 159 -8.83 16.04 -5.62
CA PHE A 159 -7.81 16.56 -4.69
C PHE A 159 -6.94 15.45 -4.10
N GLN A 160 -7.52 14.34 -3.62
CA GLN A 160 -6.70 13.27 -3.02
C GLN A 160 -5.72 12.68 -4.03
N GLU A 161 -6.14 12.46 -5.28
CA GLU A 161 -5.27 11.91 -6.34
C GLU A 161 -4.15 12.90 -6.67
N ALA A 162 -4.49 14.17 -6.89
CA ALA A 162 -3.51 15.21 -7.21
C ALA A 162 -2.53 15.47 -6.06
N PHE A 163 -2.99 15.34 -4.81
CA PHE A 163 -2.13 15.42 -3.65
C PHE A 163 -1.17 14.23 -3.59
N SER A 164 -1.67 13.00 -3.79
CA SER A 164 -0.84 11.79 -3.85
C SER A 164 0.24 11.87 -4.94
N ASP A 165 -0.08 12.41 -6.11
CA ASP A 165 0.89 12.73 -7.17
C ASP A 165 1.93 13.78 -6.74
N CYS A 166 1.54 14.75 -5.93
CA CYS A 166 2.49 15.73 -5.39
C CYS A 166 3.40 15.09 -4.32
N VAL A 167 2.88 14.15 -3.53
CA VAL A 167 3.66 13.37 -2.56
C VAL A 167 4.75 12.57 -3.28
N SER A 168 4.44 11.91 -4.40
CA SER A 168 5.41 11.13 -5.18
C SER A 168 6.55 11.99 -5.77
N LEU A 169 6.27 13.21 -6.18
CA LEU A 169 7.28 14.12 -6.74
C LEU A 169 8.21 14.77 -5.70
N ILE A 170 7.81 14.82 -4.43
CA ILE A 170 8.56 15.49 -3.36
C ILE A 170 9.48 14.54 -2.59
N ALA A 171 9.12 13.25 -2.52
CA ALA A 171 9.80 12.26 -1.70
C ALA A 171 11.23 11.97 -2.19
#